data_AF-Q2NH93-F1
#
_entry.id   AF-Q2NH93-F1
#
_cell.length_a   1.000
_cell.length_b   1.000
_cell.length_c   1.000
_cell.angle_alpha   90.00
_cell.angle_beta   90.00
_cell.angle_gamma   90.00
#
_symmetry.space_group_name_H-M   'P 1'
#
loop_
_entity.id
_entity.type
_entity.pdbx_description
1 polymer ?
#
loop_
_entity_poly.entity_id
_entity_poly.type
_entity_poly.pdbx_seq_one_letter_code
_entity_poly.pdbx_strand_id
1 'polypeptide(L)'
;MDDFEEMNKTTEVEDVEVDKTEANTEEYMDENEEKLPFAKAEVVRLMKENLDDDKMIRERVKVEMNKFLGDVLVNVCKQLNDYPYSTVEYEMLKESTYPYTNIERINEEKIRILKHLDAIKADCDALSMDVKATLKINDKPDNDEDDEDNLF
;
A
#
# COMPACT_ATOMS: atom_id res chain seq x y z
N MET A 1 27.70 -43.54 29.55
CA MET A 1 26.47 -42.76 29.46
C MET A 1 26.48 -41.78 30.63
N ASP A 2 27.07 -40.59 30.59
CA ASP A 2 27.92 -39.87 29.64
C ASP A 2 28.80 -38.97 30.54
N ASP A 3 30.08 -39.29 30.71
CA ASP A 3 31.24 -38.58 30.13
C ASP A 3 30.96 -37.17 29.58
N PHE A 4 31.31 -36.11 30.33
CA PHE A 4 32.54 -35.32 30.12
C PHE A 4 32.42 -33.92 30.78
N GLU A 5 32.79 -33.82 32.06
CA GLU A 5 33.35 -32.58 32.61
C GLU A 5 34.81 -32.49 32.17
N GLU A 6 35.18 -31.49 31.37
CA GLU A 6 36.59 -31.05 31.36
C GLU A 6 36.76 -29.57 30.95
N MET A 7 37.67 -28.95 31.70
CA MET A 7 38.10 -27.56 31.77
C MET A 7 38.69 -26.98 30.48
N ASN A 8 38.56 -25.66 30.32
CA ASN A 8 39.63 -24.67 30.04
C ASN A 8 39.03 -23.46 29.28
N LYS A 9 39.48 -22.21 29.37
CA LYS A 9 40.41 -21.43 30.19
C LYS A 9 40.37 -20.04 29.56
N THR A 10 40.17 -19.02 30.38
CA THR A 10 40.56 -17.59 30.25
C THR A 10 40.80 -16.98 28.86
N THR A 11 40.10 -15.88 28.54
CA THR A 11 40.70 -14.68 27.90
C THR A 11 39.85 -13.45 28.24
N GLU A 12 40.43 -12.52 29.01
CA GLU A 12 40.04 -11.12 29.13
C GLU A 12 40.57 -10.35 27.92
N VAL A 13 39.74 -9.49 27.30
CA VAL A 13 40.00 -8.24 26.53
C VAL A 13 38.76 -8.02 25.64
N GLU A 14 38.22 -6.82 25.39
CA GLU A 14 38.67 -5.45 25.54
C GLU A 14 37.41 -4.56 25.48
N ASP A 15 37.38 -3.49 26.28
CA ASP A 15 36.42 -2.40 26.13
C ASP A 15 36.57 -1.77 24.74
N VAL A 16 35.61 -1.99 23.85
CA VAL A 16 35.53 -1.25 22.59
C VAL A 16 34.80 0.06 22.89
N GLU A 17 35.61 1.11 23.08
CA GLU A 17 35.19 2.50 23.00
C GLU A 17 34.38 2.72 21.72
N VAL A 18 33.08 2.98 21.87
CA VAL A 18 32.24 3.44 20.76
C VAL A 18 32.64 4.88 20.46
N ASP A 19 33.54 4.99 19.48
CA ASP A 19 34.07 6.21 18.92
C ASP A 19 32.95 7.19 18.55
N LYS A 20 32.86 8.28 19.32
CA LYS A 20 32.08 9.46 19.00
C LYS A 20 32.85 10.33 18.01
N THR A 21 33.07 9.86 16.78
CA THR A 21 33.52 10.75 15.69
C THR A 21 33.04 10.30 14.31
N GLU A 22 31.86 10.73 13.91
CA GLU A 22 31.59 11.09 12.50
C GLU A 22 30.82 12.41 12.52
N ALA A 23 31.51 13.53 12.75
CA ALA A 23 32.21 14.27 11.72
C ALA A 23 31.27 14.61 10.56
N ASN A 24 30.60 15.75 10.74
CA ASN A 24 30.28 16.76 9.72
C ASN A 24 31.09 16.54 8.42
N THR A 25 30.59 15.66 7.56
CA THR A 25 31.14 15.47 6.22
C THR A 25 30.35 16.39 5.33
N GLU A 26 30.96 17.55 5.04
CA GLU A 26 30.62 18.40 3.91
C GLU A 26 30.59 17.51 2.65
N GLU A 27 29.39 17.08 2.26
CA GLU A 27 29.20 16.38 0.98
C GLU A 27 29.32 17.41 -0.14
N TYR A 28 30.48 17.36 -0.79
CA TYR A 28 30.81 17.84 -2.12
C TYR A 28 29.59 18.16 -3.00
N MET A 29 29.50 19.41 -3.46
CA MET A 29 28.59 19.76 -4.55
C MET A 29 29.03 19.01 -5.82
N ASP A 30 28.33 17.94 -6.15
CA ASP A 30 28.46 17.28 -7.44
C ASP A 30 27.96 18.24 -8.51
N GLU A 31 28.83 18.61 -9.46
CA GLU A 31 28.51 19.53 -10.57
C GLU A 31 27.49 18.94 -11.57
N ASN A 32 27.00 17.72 -11.31
CA ASN A 32 25.82 17.11 -11.95
C ASN A 32 24.58 17.09 -11.05
N GLU A 33 24.42 18.06 -10.15
CA GLU A 33 23.23 18.20 -9.32
C GLU A 33 22.01 18.50 -10.21
N GLU A 34 21.30 17.46 -10.64
CA GLU A 34 19.92 17.58 -11.13
C GLU A 34 19.18 18.50 -10.16
N LYS A 35 18.76 19.66 -10.65
CA LYS A 35 18.18 20.71 -9.83
C LYS A 35 16.92 20.18 -9.14
N LEU A 36 17.06 19.81 -7.87
CA LEU A 36 15.99 19.23 -7.10
C LEU A 36 14.86 20.25 -6.90
N PRO A 37 13.59 19.83 -6.98
CA PRO A 37 12.45 20.74 -6.83
C PRO A 37 12.35 21.38 -5.43
N PHE A 38 12.87 20.71 -4.39
CA PHE A 38 12.88 21.22 -3.03
C PHE A 38 14.29 21.23 -2.41
N ALA A 39 14.47 22.04 -1.38
CA ALA A 39 15.71 22.03 -0.59
C ALA A 39 15.89 20.65 0.09
N LYS A 40 16.98 19.95 -0.26
CA LYS A 40 17.30 18.61 0.25
C LYS A 40 17.29 18.54 1.78
N ALA A 41 17.84 19.55 2.45
CA ALA A 41 17.89 19.61 3.92
C ALA A 41 16.50 19.57 4.56
N GLU A 42 15.53 20.28 4.00
CA GLU A 42 14.18 20.37 4.54
C GLU A 42 13.41 19.06 4.38
N VAL A 43 13.55 18.41 3.21
CA VAL A 43 12.98 17.08 2.97
C VAL A 43 13.57 16.06 3.95
N VAL A 44 14.89 16.08 4.17
CA VAL A 44 15.55 15.16 5.11
C VAL A 44 15.11 15.42 6.56
N ARG A 45 14.93 16.68 6.96
CA ARG A 45 14.43 17.05 8.29
C ARG A 45 13.04 16.45 8.53
N LEU A 46 12.10 16.68 7.61
CA LEU A 46 10.74 16.14 7.69
C LEU A 46 10.73 14.61 7.70
N MET A 47 11.61 13.96 6.93
CA MET A 47 11.73 12.50 6.95
C MET A 47 12.19 11.99 8.32
N LYS A 48 13.22 12.60 8.92
CA LYS A 48 13.72 12.19 10.23
C LYS A 48 12.71 12.42 11.36
N GLU A 49 11.88 13.47 11.26
CA GLU A 49 10.81 13.75 12.23
C GLU A 49 9.69 12.71 12.23
N ASN A 50 9.54 11.93 11.15
CA ASN A 50 8.45 10.95 10.98
C ASN A 50 8.94 9.50 10.85
N LEU A 51 10.25 9.28 10.87
CA LEU A 51 10.86 7.95 10.91
C LEU A 51 11.32 7.64 12.33
N ASP A 52 11.44 6.36 12.65
CA ASP A 52 12.02 5.92 13.92
C ASP A 52 13.49 6.39 14.04
N ASP A 53 13.91 6.75 15.26
CA ASP A 53 15.22 7.38 15.54
C ASP A 53 16.44 6.54 15.11
N ASP A 54 16.27 5.22 15.00
CA ASP A 54 17.31 4.27 14.58
C ASP A 54 17.44 4.13 13.05
N LYS A 55 16.53 4.73 12.28
CA LYS A 55 16.51 4.58 10.82
C LYS A 55 17.47 5.55 10.12
N MET A 56 18.43 4.96 9.40
CA MET A 56 19.33 5.70 8.51
C MET A 56 18.75 5.85 7.09
N ILE A 57 18.80 7.07 6.55
CA ILE A 57 18.28 7.39 5.20
C ILE A 57 19.45 7.44 4.19
N ARG A 58 19.45 6.52 3.23
CA ARG A 58 20.44 6.49 2.15
C ARG A 58 20.27 7.66 1.20
N GLU A 59 21.37 8.12 0.60
CA GLU A 59 21.39 9.28 -0.30
C GLU A 59 20.38 9.17 -1.46
N ARG A 60 20.35 8.03 -2.15
CA ARG A 60 19.38 7.76 -3.22
C ARG A 60 17.93 7.97 -2.77
N VAL A 61 17.58 7.59 -1.54
CA VAL A 61 16.22 7.73 -1.02
C VAL A 61 15.87 9.20 -0.81
N LYS A 62 16.82 10.02 -0.35
CA LYS A 62 16.63 11.47 -0.18
C LYS A 62 16.33 12.14 -1.53
N VAL A 63 17.08 11.77 -2.57
CA VAL A 63 16.91 12.28 -3.94
C VAL A 63 15.57 11.86 -4.53
N GLU A 64 15.23 10.56 -4.46
CA GLU A 64 13.96 10.04 -4.99
C GLU A 64 12.75 10.62 -4.25
N MET A 65 12.81 10.75 -2.92
CA MET A 65 11.74 11.39 -2.15
C MET A 65 11.52 12.83 -2.59
N ASN A 66 12.59 13.59 -2.83
CA ASN A 66 12.50 14.96 -3.30
C ASN A 66 11.81 15.05 -4.68
N LYS A 67 12.20 14.17 -5.62
CA LYS A 67 11.55 14.06 -6.93
C LYS A 67 10.07 13.69 -6.81
N PHE A 68 9.76 12.70 -5.98
CA PHE A 68 8.37 12.26 -5.74
C PHE A 68 7.48 13.39 -5.21
N LEU A 69 7.95 14.17 -4.25
CA LEU A 69 7.22 15.36 -3.78
C LEU A 69 6.95 16.34 -4.93
N GLY A 70 7.90 16.46 -5.86
CA GLY A 70 7.77 17.30 -7.04
C GLY A 70 6.67 16.80 -7.97
N ASP A 71 6.65 15.50 -8.23
CA ASP A 71 5.62 14.85 -9.05
C ASP A 71 4.22 14.98 -8.43
N VAL A 72 4.11 14.85 -7.09
CA VAL A 72 2.85 15.08 -6.37
C VAL A 72 2.37 16.52 -6.58
N LEU A 73 3.24 17.51 -6.43
CA LEU A 73 2.88 18.91 -6.66
C LEU A 73 2.45 19.16 -8.12
N VAL A 74 3.18 18.61 -9.09
CA VAL A 74 2.82 18.69 -10.51
C VAL A 74 1.44 18.09 -10.77
N ASN A 75 1.11 16.96 -10.15
CA ASN A 75 -0.19 16.33 -10.30
C ASN A 75 -1.32 17.16 -9.68
N VAL A 76 -1.09 17.76 -8.51
CA VAL A 76 -2.04 18.71 -7.91
C VAL A 76 -2.25 19.91 -8.82
N CYS A 77 -1.17 20.48 -9.39
CA CYS A 77 -1.28 21.60 -10.34
C CYS A 77 -2.02 21.22 -11.63
N LYS A 78 -1.86 19.99 -12.14
CA LYS A 78 -2.64 19.50 -13.29
C LYS A 78 -4.13 19.45 -12.98
N GLN A 79 -4.52 18.95 -11.81
CA GLN A 79 -5.91 18.94 -11.37
C GLN A 79 -6.47 20.35 -11.17
N LEU A 80 -5.66 21.27 -10.65
CA LEU A 80 -6.04 22.67 -10.51
C LEU A 80 -6.31 23.36 -11.86
N ASN A 81 -5.68 22.91 -12.95
CA ASN A 81 -5.94 23.43 -14.29
C ASN A 81 -7.27 22.96 -14.88
N ASP A 82 -7.92 21.94 -14.31
CA ASP A 82 -9.24 21.48 -14.77
C ASP A 82 -10.35 22.48 -14.36
N TYR A 83 -10.07 23.38 -13.42
CA TYR A 83 -10.99 24.44 -13.02
C TYR A 83 -10.94 25.61 -14.03
N PRO A 84 -12.09 26.11 -14.51
CA PRO A 84 -12.15 27.11 -15.58
C PRO A 84 -11.89 28.55 -15.10
N TYR A 85 -11.20 28.72 -13.97
CA TYR A 85 -10.97 30.02 -13.32
C TYR A 85 -9.51 30.43 -13.41
N SER A 86 -9.25 31.73 -13.56
CA SER A 86 -7.90 32.28 -13.63
C SER A 86 -7.17 32.29 -12.28
N THR A 87 -7.91 32.22 -11.19
CA THR A 87 -7.39 32.28 -9.81
C THR A 87 -7.69 30.96 -9.13
N VAL A 88 -6.68 30.40 -8.46
CA VAL A 88 -6.82 29.19 -7.65
C VAL A 88 -7.32 29.56 -6.26
N GLU A 89 -8.47 29.00 -5.87
CA GLU A 89 -9.06 29.18 -4.54
C GLU A 89 -8.73 28.01 -3.60
N TYR A 90 -8.91 28.23 -2.30
CA TYR A 90 -8.58 27.22 -1.27
C TYR A 90 -9.42 25.95 -1.44
N GLU A 91 -10.68 26.08 -1.83
CA GLU A 91 -11.61 24.99 -2.11
C GLU A 91 -11.06 24.09 -3.22
N MET A 92 -10.50 24.68 -4.29
CA MET A 92 -9.91 23.95 -5.41
C MET A 92 -8.66 23.18 -4.98
N LEU A 93 -7.82 23.79 -4.14
CA LEU A 93 -6.64 23.13 -3.58
C LEU A 93 -7.03 21.98 -2.64
N LYS A 94 -8.05 22.20 -1.80
CA LYS A 94 -8.54 21.20 -0.86
C LYS A 94 -9.07 19.96 -1.59
N GLU A 95 -9.81 20.17 -2.68
CA GLU A 95 -10.28 19.08 -3.53
C GLU A 95 -9.11 18.36 -4.24
N SER A 96 -8.17 19.11 -4.80
CA SER A 96 -7.02 18.54 -5.54
C SER A 96 -6.04 17.79 -4.63
N THR A 97 -5.93 18.16 -3.36
CA THR A 97 -5.07 17.50 -2.36
C THR A 97 -5.78 16.37 -1.60
N TYR A 98 -7.10 16.23 -1.78
CA TYR A 98 -7.92 15.23 -1.09
C TYR A 98 -7.43 13.78 -1.23
N PRO A 99 -7.01 13.29 -2.42
CA PRO A 99 -6.55 11.91 -2.58
C PRO A 99 -5.30 11.59 -1.74
N TYR A 100 -4.42 12.57 -1.54
CA TYR A 100 -3.16 12.40 -0.82
C TYR A 100 -3.36 12.53 0.70
N THR A 101 -4.29 13.40 1.13
CA THR A 101 -4.59 13.62 2.55
C THR A 101 -5.50 12.54 3.15
N ASN A 102 -6.27 11.82 2.34
CA ASN A 102 -7.25 10.83 2.79
C ASN A 102 -6.94 9.41 2.29
N ILE A 103 -5.70 9.12 1.92
CA ILE A 103 -5.33 7.89 1.24
C ILE A 103 -5.70 6.62 2.03
N GLU A 104 -5.54 6.63 3.36
CA GLU A 104 -5.90 5.51 4.24
C GLU A 104 -7.40 5.23 4.20
N ARG A 105 -8.22 6.25 4.45
CA ARG A 105 -9.68 6.14 4.41
C ARG A 105 -10.19 5.69 3.03
N ILE A 106 -9.59 6.21 1.95
CA ILE A 106 -9.93 5.80 0.58
C ILE A 106 -9.65 4.30 0.37
N ASN A 107 -8.52 3.80 0.89
CA ASN A 107 -8.16 2.40 0.79
C ASN A 107 -9.07 1.49 1.63
N GLU A 108 -9.44 1.90 2.84
CA GLU A 108 -10.40 1.18 3.68
C GLU A 108 -11.77 1.07 3.01
N GLU A 109 -12.28 2.19 2.47
CA GLU A 109 -13.54 2.20 1.71
C GLU A 109 -13.46 1.33 0.47
N LYS A 110 -12.33 1.34 -0.25
CA LYS A 110 -12.11 0.46 -1.40
C LYS A 110 -12.22 -1.01 -1.01
N ILE A 111 -11.59 -1.42 0.10
CA ILE A 111 -11.69 -2.79 0.62
C ILE A 111 -13.14 -3.11 0.99
N ARG A 112 -13.84 -2.19 1.66
CA ARG A 112 -15.25 -2.36 2.03
C ARG A 112 -16.13 -2.58 0.80
N ILE A 113 -15.99 -1.74 -0.22
CA ILE A 113 -16.75 -1.82 -1.48
C ILE A 113 -16.49 -3.15 -2.19
N LEU A 114 -15.23 -3.59 -2.27
CA LEU A 114 -14.89 -4.88 -2.88
C LEU A 114 -15.58 -6.05 -2.18
N LYS A 115 -15.58 -6.07 -0.83
CA LYS A 115 -16.30 -7.09 -0.06
C LYS A 115 -17.81 -7.08 -0.35
N HIS A 116 -18.41 -5.90 -0.45
CA HIS A 116 -19.82 -5.80 -0.81
C HIS A 116 -20.10 -6.29 -2.24
N LEU A 117 -19.20 -6.00 -3.18
CA LEU A 117 -19.33 -6.44 -4.56
C LEU A 117 -19.21 -7.97 -4.68
N ASP A 118 -18.29 -8.58 -3.92
CA ASP A 118 -18.16 -10.03 -3.85
C ASP A 118 -19.40 -10.70 -3.24
N ALA A 119 -20.00 -10.09 -2.22
CA ALA A 119 -21.26 -10.58 -1.63
C ALA A 119 -22.41 -10.53 -2.64
N ILE A 120 -22.58 -9.40 -3.34
CA ILE A 120 -23.62 -9.26 -4.38
C ILE A 120 -23.41 -10.29 -5.50
N LYS A 121 -22.16 -10.53 -5.89
CA LYS A 121 -21.85 -11.55 -6.90
C LYS A 121 -22.24 -12.95 -6.42
N ALA A 122 -21.93 -13.30 -5.18
CA ALA A 122 -22.32 -14.58 -4.61
C ALA A 122 -23.85 -14.74 -4.56
N ASP A 123 -24.57 -13.67 -4.23
CA ASP A 123 -26.04 -13.65 -4.27
C ASP A 123 -26.56 -13.86 -5.70
N CYS A 124 -25.97 -13.19 -6.70
CA CYS A 124 -26.32 -13.40 -8.11
C CYS A 124 -26.01 -14.84 -8.58
N ASP A 125 -24.90 -15.43 -8.15
CA ASP A 125 -24.52 -16.80 -8.49
C ASP A 125 -25.50 -17.81 -7.88
N ALA A 126 -25.92 -17.60 -6.62
CA ALA A 126 -26.95 -18.41 -5.97
C ALA A 126 -28.29 -18.33 -6.71
N LEU A 127 -28.76 -17.13 -7.04
CA LEU A 127 -29.98 -16.92 -7.83
C LEU A 127 -29.88 -17.58 -9.22
N SER A 128 -28.70 -17.53 -9.85
CA SER A 128 -28.46 -18.19 -11.14
C SER A 128 -28.60 -19.72 -11.03
N MET A 129 -28.11 -20.31 -9.93
CA MET A 129 -28.23 -21.74 -9.67
C MET A 129 -29.69 -22.15 -9.44
N ASP A 130 -30.45 -21.36 -8.67
CA ASP A 130 -31.86 -21.65 -8.36
C ASP A 130 -32.75 -21.61 -9.61
N VAL A 131 -32.54 -20.63 -10.50
CA VAL A 131 -33.23 -20.56 -11.79
C VAL A 131 -32.91 -21.78 -12.65
N LYS A 132 -31.62 -22.16 -12.74
CA LYS A 132 -31.21 -23.36 -13.50
C LYS A 132 -31.80 -24.64 -12.90
N ALA A 133 -31.91 -24.74 -11.58
CA ALA A 133 -32.52 -25.90 -10.92
C ALA A 133 -34.03 -25.99 -11.23
N THR A 134 -34.73 -24.86 -11.17
CA THR A 134 -36.17 -24.79 -11.48
C THR A 134 -36.47 -25.15 -12.94
N LEU A 135 -35.67 -24.64 -13.88
CA LEU A 135 -35.81 -24.98 -15.30
C LEU A 135 -35.60 -26.48 -15.57
N LYS A 136 -34.62 -27.11 -14.91
CA LYS A 136 -34.38 -28.57 -15.04
C LYS A 136 -35.50 -29.44 -14.49
N ILE A 137 -36.26 -28.96 -13.51
CA ILE A 137 -37.42 -29.69 -12.96
C ILE A 137 -38.59 -29.65 -13.94
N ASN A 138 -38.81 -28.50 -14.61
CA ASN A 138 -39.88 -28.33 -15.59
C ASN A 138 -39.60 -29.01 -16.95
N ASP A 139 -38.34 -29.36 -17.24
CA ASP A 139 -37.94 -30.08 -18.45
C ASP A 139 -38.01 -31.62 -18.31
N LYS A 140 -38.38 -32.16 -17.13
CA LYS A 140 -38.72 -33.58 -17.03
C LYS A 140 -40.08 -33.78 -17.67
N PRO A 141 -40.22 -34.57 -18.76
CA PRO A 141 -41.53 -35.01 -19.18
C PRO A 141 -42.15 -35.80 -18.02
N ASP A 142 -43.38 -35.45 -17.65
CA ASP A 142 -44.25 -36.31 -16.87
C ASP A 142 -44.42 -37.60 -17.66
N ASN A 143 -43.50 -38.55 -17.48
CA ASN A 143 -43.77 -39.94 -17.79
C ASN A 143 -44.68 -40.44 -16.68
N ASP A 144 -45.95 -40.04 -16.76
CA ASP A 144 -47.08 -40.84 -16.34
C ASP A 144 -47.05 -42.10 -17.23
N GLU A 145 -46.19 -43.06 -16.89
CA GLU A 145 -46.44 -44.45 -17.26
C GLU A 145 -47.27 -45.03 -16.13
N ASP A 146 -48.59 -44.99 -16.38
CA ASP A 146 -49.59 -45.83 -15.76
C ASP A 146 -49.05 -47.27 -15.66
N ASP A 147 -48.64 -47.70 -14.47
CA ASP A 147 -48.54 -49.13 -14.13
C ASP A 147 -49.97 -49.69 -13.91
N GLU A 148 -50.86 -49.51 -14.90
CA GLU A 148 -51.94 -50.44 -15.19
C GLU A 148 -51.36 -51.51 -16.13
N ASP A 149 -50.89 -52.62 -15.57
CA ASP A 149 -51.34 -53.97 -15.95
C ASP A 149 -50.45 -55.10 -15.41
N ASN A 150 -51.12 -56.05 -14.74
CA ASN A 150 -50.86 -57.50 -14.75
C ASN A 150 -49.46 -58.03 -14.39
N LEU A 151 -49.35 -58.67 -13.22
CA LEU A 151 -48.92 -60.07 -13.20
C LEU A 151 -49.30 -60.82 -11.90
N PHE A 152 -50.15 -61.84 -12.10
CA PHE A 152 -50.54 -62.98 -11.25
C PHE A 152 -51.66 -62.84 -10.21
#